data_AF-A0AAQ3SEF5-F1
#
_entry.id   AF-A0AAQ3SEF5-F1
#
_cell.length_a   1.000
_cell.length_b   1.000
_cell.length_c   1.000
_cell.angle_alpha   90.00
_cell.angle_beta   90.00
_cell.angle_gamma   90.00
#
_symmetry.space_group_name_H-M   'P 1'
#
loop_
_entity.id
_entity.type
_entity.pdbx_description
1 polymer ?
#
loop_
_entity_poly.entity_id
_entity_poly.type
_entity_poly.pdbx_seq_one_letter_code
_entity_poly.pdbx_strand_id
1 'polypeptide(L)'
;MRNGRRQDYFQIPLPSSSHAYAGEWFYFRNIGDPPLADGVVLPPNYVGRALVFTGVAPSRQKQWEWGRDKKHANQVDFLLEKINTLRRCDLTSAKLVSTFLRRRVQPLWFRCFPMWEYVGLADPDRCLSEKLTSEDVRLRLTAITEGALSASLSGGPSALNHSIRSDLIRLFLDTR
;
A
#
# COMPACT_ATOMS: atom_id res chain seq x y z
N MET A 1 11.60 -1.75 9.29
CA MET A 1 10.14 -1.53 9.40
C MET A 1 9.49 -2.40 10.47
N ARG A 2 9.67 -3.73 10.49
CA ARG A 2 8.99 -4.59 11.47
C ARG A 2 9.70 -4.71 12.83
N ASN A 3 11.02 -4.46 12.94
CA ASN A 3 11.81 -4.33 14.18
C ASN A 3 11.30 -5.15 15.40
N GLY A 4 11.12 -6.47 15.25
CA GLY A 4 10.63 -7.36 16.33
C GLY A 4 9.11 -7.33 16.60
N ARG A 5 8.38 -6.40 16.00
CA ARG A 5 6.93 -6.17 16.13
C ARG A 5 6.11 -6.80 15.01
N ARG A 6 6.60 -7.87 14.39
CA ARG A 6 5.92 -8.53 13.26
C ARG A 6 4.47 -8.88 13.61
N GLN A 7 4.20 -9.32 14.83
CA GLN A 7 2.87 -9.66 15.34
C GLN A 7 1.87 -8.48 15.37
N ASP A 8 2.37 -7.25 15.43
CA ASP A 8 1.52 -6.06 15.49
C ASP A 8 0.98 -5.69 14.11
N TYR A 9 1.40 -6.36 13.04
CA TYR A 9 0.93 -6.16 11.66
C TYR A 9 0.09 -7.33 11.16
N PHE A 10 -0.77 -7.05 10.17
CA PHE A 10 -1.50 -8.09 9.45
C PHE A 10 -0.51 -9.06 8.82
N GLN A 11 -0.62 -10.35 9.18
CA GLN A 11 0.12 -11.39 8.48
C GLN A 11 -0.56 -11.60 7.13
N ILE A 12 0.10 -11.13 6.08
CA ILE A 12 -0.24 -11.41 4.69
C ILE A 12 0.83 -12.38 4.22
N PRO A 13 0.51 -13.67 4.03
CA PRO A 13 1.42 -14.57 3.36
C PRO A 13 1.64 -14.01 1.96
N LEU A 14 2.89 -13.72 1.65
CA LEU A 14 3.34 -13.26 0.34
C LEU A 14 4.29 -14.31 -0.19
N PRO A 15 4.40 -14.47 -1.51
CA PRO A 15 5.35 -15.38 -2.10
C PRO A 15 6.74 -15.17 -1.51
N SER A 16 7.27 -16.23 -0.92
CA SER A 16 8.56 -16.19 -0.22
C SER A 16 9.74 -16.03 -1.19
N SER A 17 9.49 -16.23 -2.48
CA SER A 17 10.50 -16.22 -3.53
C SER A 17 10.06 -15.34 -4.71
N SER A 18 10.94 -14.43 -5.12
CA SER A 18 10.81 -13.71 -6.38
C SER A 18 11.22 -14.57 -7.59
N HIS A 19 11.67 -15.82 -7.41
CA HIS A 19 12.09 -16.67 -8.54
C HIS A 19 10.96 -16.99 -9.51
N ALA A 20 9.72 -17.15 -9.03
CA ALA A 20 8.56 -17.31 -9.89
C ALA A 20 8.26 -16.05 -10.73
N TYR A 21 8.88 -14.92 -10.38
CA TYR A 21 8.79 -13.65 -11.08
C TYR A 21 10.01 -13.34 -11.96
N ALA A 22 11.04 -14.21 -12.01
CA ALA A 22 12.32 -13.94 -12.67
C ALA A 22 12.24 -13.72 -14.19
N GLY A 23 11.08 -13.97 -14.83
CA GLY A 23 10.83 -13.69 -16.24
C GLY A 23 10.03 -12.42 -16.54
N GLU A 24 9.43 -11.77 -15.54
CA GLU A 24 8.47 -10.65 -15.75
C GLU A 24 8.92 -9.31 -15.18
N TRP A 25 9.94 -9.29 -14.31
CA TRP A 25 10.55 -8.04 -13.88
C TRP A 25 11.69 -7.66 -14.83
N PHE A 26 11.44 -6.68 -15.68
CA PHE A 26 12.50 -5.89 -16.29
C PHE A 26 12.77 -4.67 -15.40
N TYR A 27 14.04 -4.40 -15.10
CA TYR A 27 14.43 -3.09 -14.61
C TYR A 27 14.47 -2.15 -15.81
N PHE A 28 13.54 -1.21 -15.90
CA PHE A 28 13.78 -0.05 -16.75
C PHE A 28 14.89 0.79 -16.12
N ARG A 29 15.90 1.14 -16.92
CA ARG A 29 16.89 2.14 -16.51
C ARG A 29 16.11 3.39 -16.10
N ASN A 30 16.25 3.82 -14.86
CA ASN A 30 15.68 5.08 -14.44
C ASN A 30 16.52 6.18 -15.10
N ILE A 31 16.07 6.72 -16.22
CA ILE A 31 16.81 7.71 -17.02
C ILE A 31 16.89 9.07 -16.30
N GLY A 32 16.31 9.17 -15.08
CA GLY A 32 15.99 10.44 -14.45
C GLY A 32 14.79 11.06 -15.15
N ASP A 33 14.25 12.12 -14.55
CA ASP A 33 13.24 12.91 -15.25
C ASP A 33 13.91 13.50 -16.51
N PRO A 34 13.29 13.42 -17.70
CA PRO A 34 13.81 14.15 -18.84
C PRO A 34 13.95 15.63 -18.43
N PRO A 35 15.01 16.34 -18.86
CA PRO A 35 15.07 17.78 -18.64
C PRO A 35 13.73 18.35 -19.12
N LEU A 36 13.08 19.18 -18.30
CA LEU A 36 11.86 19.88 -18.73
C LEU A 36 12.23 20.57 -20.04
N ALA A 37 11.74 20.03 -21.17
CA ALA A 37 11.83 20.74 -22.43
C ALA A 37 11.11 22.08 -22.22
N ASP A 38 11.65 23.15 -22.80
CA ASP A 38 11.08 24.49 -22.67
C ASP A 38 9.56 24.44 -22.92
N GLY A 39 8.79 24.84 -21.90
CA GLY A 39 7.33 24.95 -21.97
C GLY A 39 6.51 23.78 -21.42
N VAL A 40 7.11 22.67 -20.94
CA VAL A 40 6.33 21.59 -20.29
C VAL A 40 6.09 21.92 -18.82
N VAL A 41 4.87 22.32 -18.48
CA VAL A 41 4.45 22.52 -17.09
C VAL A 41 4.17 21.16 -16.45
N LEU A 42 5.00 20.75 -15.49
CA LEU A 42 4.72 19.58 -14.67
C LEU A 42 3.40 19.78 -13.90
N PRO A 43 2.60 18.73 -13.66
CA PRO A 43 1.41 18.84 -12.84
C PRO A 43 1.78 19.48 -11.49
N PRO A 44 0.92 20.34 -10.89
CA PRO A 44 1.21 21.03 -9.63
C PRO A 44 1.56 20.09 -8.46
N ASN A 45 1.30 18.79 -8.61
CA ASN A 45 1.44 17.75 -7.59
C ASN A 45 2.58 16.75 -7.90
N TYR A 46 3.47 17.06 -8.86
CA TYR A 46 4.60 16.19 -9.18
C TYR A 46 5.65 16.22 -8.06
N VAL A 47 5.68 15.16 -7.25
CA VAL A 47 6.65 14.99 -6.14
C VAL A 47 7.42 13.69 -6.36
N GLY A 48 8.24 13.64 -7.40
CA GLY A 48 9.06 12.46 -7.65
C GLY A 48 10.22 12.79 -8.55
N ARG A 49 11.35 13.21 -7.98
CA ARG A 49 12.60 13.15 -8.73
C ARG A 49 12.98 11.69 -8.85
N ALA A 50 12.85 11.10 -10.03
CA ALA A 50 13.46 9.82 -10.31
C ALA A 50 14.96 9.91 -9.97
N LEU A 51 15.42 9.14 -8.96
CA LEU A 51 16.84 9.10 -8.62
C LEU A 51 17.62 8.66 -9.86
N VAL A 52 18.64 9.46 -10.21
CA VAL A 52 19.54 9.17 -11.33
C VAL A 52 20.16 7.80 -11.09
N PHE A 53 20.11 6.94 -12.11
CA PHE A 53 20.79 5.66 -12.06
C PHE A 53 22.30 5.88 -11.87
N THR A 54 22.82 5.51 -10.70
CA THR A 54 24.22 5.78 -10.33
C THR A 54 25.20 4.80 -10.95
N GLY A 55 24.73 3.70 -11.58
CA GLY A 55 25.59 2.62 -12.08
C GLY A 55 26.28 1.79 -11.00
N VAL A 56 26.12 2.17 -9.72
CA VAL A 56 26.70 1.48 -8.58
C VAL A 56 25.77 0.35 -8.16
N ALA A 57 26.30 -0.86 -8.10
CA ALA A 57 25.56 -2.00 -7.59
C ALA A 57 25.16 -1.75 -6.12
N PRO A 58 23.91 -2.03 -5.72
CA PRO A 58 23.50 -1.85 -4.34
C PRO A 58 24.30 -2.78 -3.43
N SER A 59 24.93 -2.21 -2.40
CA SER A 59 25.63 -3.01 -1.39
C SER A 59 24.62 -3.73 -0.50
N ARG A 60 24.75 -5.06 -0.37
CA ARG A 60 23.90 -5.86 0.53
C ARG A 60 24.10 -5.43 1.97
N GLN A 61 23.14 -4.71 2.52
CA GLN A 61 23.12 -4.37 3.95
C GLN A 61 22.68 -5.61 4.74
N LYS A 62 23.42 -5.97 5.80
CA LYS A 62 23.08 -7.11 6.68
C LYS A 62 21.74 -6.90 7.40
N GLN A 63 21.36 -5.64 7.58
CA GLN A 63 20.12 -5.23 8.21
C GLN A 63 19.74 -3.85 7.68
N TRP A 64 18.44 -3.60 7.58
CA TRP A 64 17.91 -2.27 7.29
C TRP A 64 18.05 -1.40 8.55
N GLU A 65 19.04 -0.51 8.57
CA GLU A 65 19.38 0.32 9.74
C GLU A 65 18.48 1.54 9.92
N TRP A 66 17.71 1.90 8.89
CA TRP A 66 16.68 2.94 8.97
C TRP A 66 15.48 2.42 9.76
N GLY A 67 15.63 2.43 11.08
CA GLY A 67 14.58 2.16 12.04
C GLY A 67 13.50 3.25 12.04
N ARG A 68 12.58 3.13 12.98
CA ARG A 68 11.58 4.15 13.30
C ARG A 68 12.30 5.43 13.68
N ASP A 69 12.09 6.51 12.95
CA ASP A 69 12.49 7.84 13.41
C ASP A 69 11.77 8.10 14.75
N LYS A 70 12.54 8.46 15.78
CA LYS A 70 12.02 8.74 17.12
C LYS A 70 10.94 9.83 17.08
N LYS A 71 11.03 10.78 16.14
CA LYS A 71 10.02 11.82 15.93
C LYS A 71 8.63 11.26 15.64
N HIS A 72 8.56 10.21 14.82
CA HIS A 72 7.30 9.60 14.39
C HIS A 72 6.90 8.44 15.30
N ALA A 73 7.52 8.34 16.48
CA ALA A 73 7.29 7.22 17.33
C ALA A 73 5.80 7.14 17.72
N ASN A 74 5.30 8.11 18.46
CA ASN A 74 3.95 8.06 19.01
C ASN A 74 2.86 7.82 17.93
N GLN A 75 3.05 8.35 16.72
CA GLN A 75 2.16 8.12 15.58
C GLN A 75 2.11 6.64 15.17
N VAL A 76 3.25 5.96 15.09
CA VAL A 76 3.30 4.53 14.77
C VAL A 76 2.63 3.69 15.85
N ASP A 77 2.84 4.00 17.13
CA ASP A 77 2.21 3.26 18.23
C ASP A 77 0.69 3.42 18.21
N PHE A 78 0.22 4.66 18.02
CA PHE A 78 -1.20 4.96 17.85
C PHE A 78 -1.81 4.19 16.66
N LEU A 79 -1.14 4.18 15.50
CA LEU A 79 -1.61 3.44 14.32
C LEU A 79 -1.69 1.93 14.57
N LEU A 80 -0.71 1.35 15.28
CA LEU A 80 -0.72 -0.07 15.62
C LEU A 80 -1.86 -0.41 16.61
N GLU A 81 -2.15 0.47 17.57
CA GLU A 81 -3.30 0.32 18.45
C GLU A 81 -4.64 0.35 17.68
N LYS A 82 -4.77 1.28 16.73
CA LYS A 82 -5.95 1.35 15.86
C LYS A 82 -6.06 0.11 14.98
N ILE A 83 -4.97 -0.38 14.39
CA ILE A 83 -4.95 -1.65 13.63
C ILE A 83 -5.44 -2.82 14.51
N ASN A 84 -4.98 -2.92 15.76
CA ASN A 84 -5.45 -3.96 16.68
C ASN A 84 -6.94 -3.83 16.99
N THR A 85 -7.44 -2.61 17.13
CA THR A 85 -8.88 -2.37 17.30
C THR A 85 -9.67 -2.81 16.08
N LEU A 86 -9.18 -2.50 14.87
CA LEU A 86 -9.80 -2.94 13.61
C LEU A 86 -9.83 -4.46 13.48
N ARG A 87 -8.79 -5.18 13.95
CA ARG A 87 -8.80 -6.65 14.00
C ARG A 87 -9.91 -7.19 14.88
N ARG A 88 -10.12 -6.59 16.06
CA ARG A 88 -11.23 -6.95 16.96
C ARG A 88 -12.59 -6.66 16.33
N CYS A 89 -12.65 -5.70 15.40
CA CYS A 89 -13.83 -5.39 14.58
C CYS A 89 -13.88 -6.18 13.26
N ASP A 90 -13.27 -7.38 13.21
CA ASP A 90 -13.37 -8.31 12.07
C ASP A 90 -12.74 -7.81 10.75
N LEU A 91 -11.77 -6.88 10.84
CA LEU A 91 -10.87 -6.59 9.73
C LEU A 91 -9.80 -7.70 9.65
N THR A 92 -9.80 -8.46 8.55
CA THR A 92 -8.81 -9.50 8.27
C THR A 92 -7.86 -9.08 7.15
N SER A 93 -6.71 -9.76 7.04
CA SER A 93 -5.77 -9.60 5.91
C SER A 93 -6.46 -9.78 4.55
N ALA A 94 -7.35 -10.77 4.43
CA ALA A 94 -8.10 -11.04 3.19
C ALA A 94 -9.05 -9.89 2.84
N LYS A 95 -9.78 -9.35 3.81
CA LYS A 95 -10.67 -8.18 3.63
C LYS A 95 -9.89 -6.92 3.27
N LEU A 96 -8.71 -6.73 3.87
CA LEU A 96 -7.83 -5.63 3.53
C LEU A 96 -7.36 -5.71 2.07
N VAL A 97 -6.72 -6.82 1.67
CA VAL A 97 -6.21 -7.01 0.30
C VAL A 97 -7.34 -6.97 -0.73
N SER A 98 -8.48 -7.60 -0.46
CA SER A 98 -9.63 -7.55 -1.36
C SER A 98 -10.22 -6.14 -1.50
N THR A 99 -10.13 -5.28 -0.47
CA THR A 99 -10.54 -3.88 -0.57
C THR A 99 -9.67 -3.13 -1.57
N PHE A 100 -8.34 -3.29 -1.51
CA PHE A 100 -7.43 -2.71 -2.50
C PHE A 100 -7.72 -3.20 -3.91
N LEU A 101 -7.90 -4.52 -4.08
CA LEU A 101 -8.24 -5.13 -5.36
C LEU A 101 -9.57 -4.60 -5.92
N ARG A 102 -10.63 -4.55 -5.12
CA ARG A 102 -11.95 -4.04 -5.53
C ARG A 102 -11.91 -2.56 -5.89
N ARG A 103 -11.13 -1.76 -5.16
CA ARG A 103 -10.91 -0.34 -5.47
C ARG A 103 -9.99 -0.16 -6.68
N ARG A 104 -9.15 -1.15 -7.00
CA ARG A 104 -8.10 -1.12 -8.03
C ARG A 104 -7.08 -0.03 -7.75
N VAL A 105 -6.74 0.13 -6.47
CA VAL A 105 -5.75 1.10 -6.01
C VAL A 105 -4.58 0.33 -5.40
N GLN A 106 -3.36 0.73 -5.76
CA GLN A 106 -2.14 0.15 -5.21
C GLN A 106 -1.85 0.75 -3.82
N PRO A 107 -1.52 -0.06 -2.80
CA PRO A 107 -1.32 0.43 -1.44
C PRO A 107 -0.19 1.45 -1.27
N LEU A 108 0.88 1.30 -2.05
CA LEU A 108 2.10 2.10 -1.95
C LEU A 108 2.22 3.15 -3.06
N TRP A 109 1.22 3.28 -3.92
CA TRP A 109 1.25 4.24 -5.02
C TRP A 109 0.98 5.65 -4.49
N PHE A 110 1.64 6.65 -5.07
CA PHE A 110 1.39 8.05 -4.69
C PHE A 110 -0.01 8.47 -5.13
N ARG A 111 -0.82 8.94 -4.19
CA ARG A 111 -2.22 9.23 -4.43
C ARG A 111 -2.52 10.72 -4.46
N CYS A 112 -3.37 11.12 -5.40
CA CYS A 112 -3.94 12.47 -5.46
C CYS A 112 -4.82 12.74 -4.24
N PHE A 113 -5.61 11.74 -3.85
CA PHE A 113 -6.48 11.82 -2.68
C PHE A 113 -6.22 10.67 -1.71
N PRO A 114 -6.27 10.92 -0.40
CA PRO A 114 -6.16 9.84 0.56
C PRO A 114 -7.24 8.77 0.42
N MET A 115 -6.96 7.59 0.98
CA MET A 115 -7.86 6.44 0.80
C MET A 115 -9.25 6.57 1.39
N TRP A 116 -9.41 7.40 2.42
CA TRP A 116 -10.71 7.68 3.02
C TRP A 116 -11.58 8.60 2.16
N GLU A 117 -11.01 9.26 1.15
CA GLU A 117 -11.69 10.09 0.16
C GLU A 117 -11.96 9.34 -1.16
N TYR A 118 -11.86 8.00 -1.16
CA TYR A 118 -12.12 7.21 -2.37
C TYR A 118 -13.54 7.45 -2.92
N VAL A 119 -13.63 8.01 -4.13
CA VAL A 119 -14.89 8.42 -4.78
C VAL A 119 -15.46 7.38 -5.75
N GLY A 120 -15.03 6.12 -5.64
CA GLY A 120 -15.58 5.06 -6.49
C GLY A 120 -14.95 5.02 -7.88
N LEU A 121 -15.79 4.95 -8.92
CA LEU A 121 -15.28 4.78 -10.28
C LEU A 121 -14.56 6.02 -10.82
N ALA A 122 -14.92 7.20 -10.31
CA ALA A 122 -14.32 8.49 -10.69
C ALA A 122 -12.98 8.78 -9.99
N ASP A 123 -12.50 7.86 -9.14
CA ASP A 123 -11.23 8.05 -8.43
C ASP A 123 -10.04 8.01 -9.41
N PRO A 124 -9.20 9.07 -9.45
CA PRO A 124 -8.13 9.19 -10.43
C PRO A 124 -6.95 8.26 -10.15
N ASP A 125 -6.81 7.75 -8.92
CA ASP A 125 -5.68 6.91 -8.51
C ASP A 125 -5.91 5.41 -8.83
N ARG A 126 -6.92 5.10 -9.65
CA ARG A 126 -7.24 3.74 -10.06
C ARG A 126 -6.28 3.25 -11.15
N CYS A 127 -5.70 2.08 -10.93
CA CYS A 127 -4.82 1.44 -11.91
C CYS A 127 -5.58 0.80 -13.08
N LEU A 128 -6.88 0.54 -12.93
CA LEU A 128 -7.74 -0.05 -13.96
C LEU A 128 -9.08 0.66 -13.95
N SER A 129 -9.62 0.98 -15.13
CA SER A 129 -10.92 1.64 -15.36
C SER A 129 -12.12 0.70 -15.23
N GLU A 130 -11.93 -0.59 -15.50
CA GLU A 130 -12.96 -1.61 -15.42
C GLU A 130 -13.24 -2.10 -13.99
N LYS A 131 -14.42 -2.67 -13.76
CA LYS A 131 -14.81 -3.28 -12.48
C LYS A 131 -14.44 -4.75 -12.46
N LEU A 132 -13.66 -5.15 -11.46
CA LEU A 132 -13.36 -6.55 -11.21
C LEU A 132 -14.60 -7.25 -10.66
N THR A 133 -14.90 -8.43 -11.21
CA THR A 133 -15.92 -9.32 -10.68
C THR A 133 -15.46 -9.88 -9.32
N SER A 134 -16.39 -10.45 -8.55
CA SER A 134 -16.01 -11.14 -7.31
C SER A 134 -15.05 -12.29 -7.56
N GLU A 135 -15.17 -12.96 -8.71
CA GLU A 135 -14.30 -14.05 -9.11
C GLU A 135 -12.90 -13.56 -9.47
N ASP A 136 -12.78 -12.45 -10.20
CA ASP A 136 -11.47 -11.82 -10.48
C ASP A 136 -10.73 -11.45 -9.20
N VAL A 137 -11.46 -10.87 -8.23
CA VAL A 137 -10.89 -10.49 -6.93
C VAL A 137 -10.41 -11.73 -6.18
N ARG A 138 -11.20 -12.82 -6.20
CA ARG A 138 -10.85 -14.08 -5.56
C ARG A 138 -9.59 -14.68 -6.19
N LEU A 139 -9.55 -14.80 -7.52
CA LEU A 139 -8.41 -15.33 -8.26
C LEU A 139 -7.13 -14.53 -7.99
N ARG A 140 -7.21 -13.19 -8.02
CA ARG A 140 -6.07 -12.32 -7.71
C ARG A 140 -5.64 -12.42 -6.25
N LEU A 141 -6.58 -12.53 -5.31
CA LEU A 141 -6.24 -12.73 -3.90
C LEU A 141 -5.50 -14.06 -3.70
N THR A 142 -6.00 -15.15 -4.31
CA THR A 142 -5.33 -16.45 -4.29
C THR A 142 -3.90 -16.32 -4.82
N ALA A 143 -3.70 -15.66 -5.97
CA ALA A 143 -2.38 -15.48 -6.55
C ALA A 143 -1.43 -14.66 -5.66
N ILE A 144 -1.89 -13.53 -5.10
CA ILE A 144 -1.08 -12.67 -4.22
C ILE A 144 -0.70 -13.37 -2.92
N THR A 145 -1.52 -14.32 -2.46
CA THR A 145 -1.41 -14.91 -1.12
C THR A 145 -1.03 -16.37 -1.13
N GLU A 146 -0.62 -16.90 -2.30
CA GLU A 146 -0.35 -18.34 -2.53
C GLU A 146 -1.50 -19.24 -2.04
N GLY A 147 -2.74 -18.76 -2.18
CA GLY A 147 -3.96 -19.44 -1.76
C GLY A 147 -4.27 -19.41 -0.27
N ALA A 148 -3.38 -18.86 0.57
CA ALA A 148 -3.55 -18.91 2.02
C ALA A 148 -4.67 -18.00 2.55
N LEU A 149 -5.13 -16.99 1.78
CA LEU A 149 -6.20 -16.07 2.22
C LEU A 149 -7.50 -16.18 1.41
N SER A 150 -7.57 -17.03 0.38
CA SER A 150 -8.72 -17.06 -0.54
C SER A 150 -9.98 -17.68 0.05
N ALA A 151 -9.85 -18.59 1.02
CA ALA A 151 -10.98 -19.22 1.72
C ALA A 151 -11.64 -18.29 2.77
N SER A 152 -10.99 -17.19 3.15
CA SER A 152 -11.44 -16.29 4.23
C SER A 152 -12.30 -15.11 3.76
N LEU A 153 -12.68 -15.06 2.48
CA LEU A 153 -13.54 -14.02 1.92
C LEU A 153 -15.02 -14.30 2.25
N SER A 154 -15.39 -14.13 3.52
CA SER A 154 -16.79 -14.10 3.97
C SER A 154 -17.13 -12.71 4.49
N GLY A 155 -18.20 -12.12 3.95
CA GLY A 155 -18.69 -10.80 4.35
C GLY A 155 -17.82 -9.62 3.90
N GLY A 156 -18.44 -8.44 3.81
CA GLY A 156 -17.70 -7.18 3.63
C GLY A 156 -17.00 -6.76 4.93
N PRO A 157 -16.05 -5.80 4.88
CA PRO A 157 -15.59 -5.15 6.10
C PRO A 157 -16.80 -4.47 6.77
N SER A 158 -16.99 -4.73 8.07
CA SER A 158 -17.98 -4.02 8.87
C SER A 158 -17.71 -2.52 8.84
N ALA A 159 -18.76 -1.71 8.87
CA ALA A 159 -18.62 -0.26 8.97
C ALA A 159 -17.78 0.08 10.21
N LEU A 160 -16.79 0.95 10.04
CA LEU A 160 -16.03 1.46 11.18
C LEU A 160 -16.97 2.23 12.11
N ASN A 161 -16.79 2.07 13.42
CA ASN A 161 -17.49 2.95 14.35
C ASN A 161 -17.04 4.41 14.12
N HIS A 162 -17.91 5.35 14.44
CA HIS A 162 -17.68 6.77 14.16
C HIS A 162 -16.45 7.32 14.92
N SER A 163 -16.18 6.80 16.12
CA SER A 163 -15.07 7.21 16.98
C SER A 163 -13.70 6.84 16.37
N ILE A 164 -13.49 5.58 15.97
CA ILE A 164 -12.26 5.10 15.32
C ILE A 164 -12.03 5.85 14.00
N ARG A 165 -13.10 6.07 13.22
CA ARG A 165 -12.99 6.81 11.95
C ARG A 165 -12.55 8.26 12.18
N SER A 166 -13.14 8.95 13.15
CA SER A 166 -12.78 10.34 13.48
C SER A 166 -11.31 10.47 13.89
N ASP A 167 -10.83 9.57 14.76
CA ASP A 167 -9.46 9.58 15.25
C ASP A 167 -8.43 9.32 14.15
N LEU A 168 -8.71 8.36 13.26
CA LEU A 168 -7.85 8.07 12.12
C LEU A 168 -7.80 9.26 11.15
N ILE A 169 -8.94 9.87 10.84
CA ILE A 169 -9.00 11.04 9.96
C ILE A 169 -8.19 12.19 10.56
N ARG A 170 -8.37 12.49 11.86
CA ARG A 170 -7.61 13.56 12.54
C ARG A 170 -6.11 13.37 12.42
N LEU A 171 -5.60 12.17 12.72
CA LEU A 171 -4.17 11.86 12.59
C LEU A 171 -3.60 12.25 11.21
N PHE A 172 -4.36 11.98 10.15
CA PHE A 172 -3.92 12.26 8.79
C PHE A 172 -4.15 13.69 8.31
N LEU A 173 -5.05 14.44 8.94
CA LEU A 173 -5.23 15.87 8.68
C LEU A 173 -4.18 16.72 9.41
N ASP A 174 -3.75 16.31 10.61
CA ASP A 174 -2.76 17.02 11.43
C ASP A 174 -1.31 16.84 10.94
N THR A 175 -1.10 16.10 9.85
CA THR A 175 0.22 15.74 9.31
C THR A 175 0.52 16.35 7.93
N ARG A 176 -0.35 17.23 7.42
CA ARG A 176 -0.14 18.00 6.19
C ARG A 176 0.51 19.36 6.44
#